data_AF-L0AEU8-F1
#
_entry.id   AF-L0AEU8-F1
#
_cell.length_a   1.000
_cell.length_b   1.000
_cell.length_c   1.000
_cell.angle_alpha   90.00
_cell.angle_beta   90.00
_cell.angle_gamma   90.00
#
_symmetry.space_group_name_H-M   'P 1'
#
loop_
_entity.id
_entity.type
_entity.pdbx_description
1 polymer ?
#
loop_
_entity_poly.entity_id
_entity_poly.type
_entity_poly.pdbx_seq_one_letter_code
_entity_poly.pdbx_strand_id
1 'polypeptide(L)'
;MSDDRPERTDSFHPLGEAAEEDFEQMLAETEYDAELGMEMARDALRLTKGEIGEAEFYDRYHEDVVEEFGEDERPMAAEIEATREEDGDGAVSEALSTLGVGDESRRDVMKKMGAGASVVGLGAFGASQGPDGPNPAAVQDEQEDEAEDGDDVQWGMALDLETCDGCLSCVVACHAEHNWNEGANWMYILAYDDGIVESPDTDEFDDFREFNYLIRPCQHCTDAPCEKVCPTTARHTRDAGGLVLTDYDVCIGCRYCQVACPYGVNYFQWEDPPEEALEMDEDMIYDQRDRWVSGAGPRGVMEKCIFDPARQDGQMGEDMVGTTACEDACPPGAIQFGDMNDPESDPQQYLEDTALARAIEHDPEEEELQEAIEILQDEEGSDDTEIEDARTLIESEFGTGESRFRLLEEYNTNPNVMYIGNEPGPNAEQVEGPIAYDDVGQLDNRKNRLDEGTVGFDL
;
A
#
# COMPACT_ATOMS: atom_id res chain seq x y z
N MET A 1 33.29 -23.52 -21.78
CA MET A 1 32.53 -24.78 -21.65
C MET A 1 31.30 -24.38 -20.90
N SER A 2 30.19 -24.43 -21.61
CA SER A 2 28.88 -23.91 -21.25
C SER A 2 28.50 -24.36 -19.84
N ASP A 3 28.20 -23.38 -19.00
CA ASP A 3 27.42 -23.63 -17.80
C ASP A 3 25.97 -23.77 -18.27
N ASP A 4 25.57 -25.01 -18.52
CA ASP A 4 24.18 -25.41 -18.73
C ASP A 4 23.45 -25.17 -17.40
N ARG A 5 22.93 -23.96 -17.18
CA ARG A 5 21.83 -23.73 -16.23
C ARG A 5 20.51 -23.88 -16.99
N PRO A 6 19.84 -25.02 -16.79
CA PRO A 6 18.40 -24.93 -16.59
C PRO A 6 17.91 -25.90 -15.50
N GLU A 7 17.19 -25.37 -14.50
CA GLU A 7 15.85 -25.82 -14.10
C GLU A 7 15.31 -24.88 -13.00
N ARG A 8 14.25 -24.14 -13.35
CA ARG A 8 13.44 -23.26 -12.50
C ARG A 8 13.03 -23.94 -11.19
N THR A 9 13.24 -23.23 -10.09
CA THR A 9 12.57 -23.41 -8.81
C THR A 9 11.74 -22.13 -8.62
N ASP A 10 10.44 -22.21 -8.93
CA ASP A 10 9.58 -21.02 -8.98
C ASP A 10 9.31 -20.53 -7.55
N SER A 11 10.08 -19.53 -7.09
CA SER A 11 9.78 -18.71 -5.91
C SER A 11 8.30 -18.34 -5.91
N PHE A 12 7.60 -18.52 -4.78
CA PHE A 12 6.22 -18.06 -4.64
C PHE A 12 6.15 -16.55 -4.39
N HIS A 13 7.19 -15.99 -3.76
CA HIS A 13 7.28 -14.57 -3.43
C HIS A 13 7.93 -13.79 -4.59
N PRO A 14 7.41 -12.60 -4.95
CA PRO A 14 7.96 -11.81 -6.06
C PRO A 14 9.38 -11.29 -5.82
N LEU A 15 9.81 -11.18 -4.56
CA LEU A 15 11.19 -10.79 -4.21
C LEU A 15 12.23 -11.91 -4.42
N GLY A 16 11.82 -13.07 -4.93
CA GLY A 16 12.72 -14.18 -5.29
C GLY A 16 13.09 -15.10 -4.13
N GLU A 17 13.82 -16.16 -4.45
CA GLU A 17 14.17 -17.23 -3.50
C GLU A 17 15.08 -16.74 -2.36
N ALA A 18 15.97 -15.79 -2.63
CA ALA A 18 16.84 -15.22 -1.60
C ALA A 18 16.01 -14.53 -0.50
N ALA A 19 14.95 -13.81 -0.88
CA ALA A 19 14.03 -13.21 0.07
C ALA A 19 13.25 -14.28 0.86
N GLU A 20 12.83 -15.38 0.22
CA GLU A 20 12.18 -16.49 0.92
C GLU A 20 13.10 -17.13 1.97
N GLU A 21 14.36 -17.37 1.65
CA GLU A 21 15.36 -17.89 2.61
C GLU A 21 15.59 -16.92 3.77
N ASP A 22 15.60 -15.62 3.51
CA ASP A 22 15.71 -14.59 4.54
C ASP A 22 14.45 -14.53 5.41
N PHE A 23 13.26 -14.64 4.81
CA PHE A 23 11.99 -14.69 5.54
C PHE A 23 11.89 -15.91 6.45
N GLU A 24 12.31 -17.10 6.00
CA GLU A 24 12.35 -18.30 6.82
C GLU A 24 13.26 -18.14 8.04
N GLN A 25 14.48 -17.64 7.82
CA GLN A 25 15.44 -17.39 8.91
C GLN A 25 14.89 -16.35 9.89
N MET A 26 14.29 -15.30 9.35
CA MET A 26 13.70 -14.21 10.09
C MET A 26 12.54 -14.67 10.98
N LEU A 27 11.64 -15.51 10.47
CA LEU A 27 10.54 -16.08 11.26
C LEU A 27 11.06 -17.05 12.31
N ALA A 28 12.11 -17.83 12.00
CA ALA A 28 12.75 -18.74 12.94
C ALA A 28 13.46 -18.04 14.12
N GLU A 29 13.71 -16.72 14.04
CA GLU A 29 14.18 -15.91 15.16
C GLU A 29 13.05 -15.53 16.14
N THR A 30 11.78 -15.67 15.74
CA THR A 30 10.63 -15.37 16.57
C THR A 30 10.25 -16.55 17.48
N GLU A 31 9.31 -16.33 18.39
CA GLU A 31 8.74 -17.41 19.19
C GLU A 31 7.63 -18.19 18.48
N TYR A 32 7.24 -17.75 17.27
CA TYR A 32 6.13 -18.30 16.51
C TYR A 32 6.55 -19.31 15.44
N ASP A 33 5.60 -20.13 14.99
CA ASP A 33 5.86 -21.14 13.95
C ASP A 33 6.24 -20.50 12.60
N ALA A 34 7.45 -20.78 12.14
CA ALA A 34 7.97 -20.25 10.87
C ALA A 34 7.38 -20.96 9.65
N GLU A 35 7.10 -22.27 9.74
CA GLU A 35 6.52 -23.06 8.65
C GLU A 35 5.10 -22.56 8.36
N LEU A 36 4.30 -22.38 9.40
CA LEU A 36 2.95 -21.82 9.31
C LEU A 36 2.97 -20.42 8.66
N GLY A 37 3.89 -19.55 9.09
CA GLY A 37 4.02 -18.20 8.54
C GLY A 37 4.33 -18.17 7.04
N MET A 38 5.25 -19.03 6.59
CA MET A 38 5.60 -19.16 5.16
C MET A 38 4.44 -19.75 4.34
N GLU A 39 3.75 -20.77 4.86
CA GLU A 39 2.61 -21.37 4.18
C GLU A 39 1.44 -20.39 4.03
N MET A 40 1.08 -19.69 5.11
CA MET A 40 0.04 -18.66 5.10
C MET A 40 0.40 -17.53 4.13
N ALA A 41 1.66 -17.09 4.08
CA ALA A 41 2.09 -16.07 3.12
C ALA A 41 1.94 -16.54 1.67
N ARG A 42 2.35 -17.77 1.36
CA ARG A 42 2.19 -18.36 0.03
C ARG A 42 0.74 -18.41 -0.40
N ASP A 43 -0.12 -18.93 0.48
CA ASP A 43 -1.54 -19.06 0.15
C ASP A 43 -2.28 -17.72 0.18
N ALA A 44 -1.84 -16.74 0.96
CA ALA A 44 -2.38 -15.37 0.89
C ALA A 44 -2.09 -14.72 -0.48
N LEU A 45 -0.91 -14.93 -1.06
CA LEU A 45 -0.61 -14.46 -2.43
C LEU A 45 -1.40 -15.23 -3.49
N ARG A 46 -1.72 -16.50 -3.25
CA ARG A 46 -2.62 -17.29 -4.12
C ARG A 46 -4.08 -16.84 -4.00
N LEU A 47 -4.50 -16.45 -2.80
CA LEU A 47 -5.81 -15.88 -2.52
C LEU A 47 -6.00 -14.57 -3.31
N THR A 48 -5.06 -13.63 -3.22
CA THR A 48 -5.17 -12.35 -3.95
C THR A 48 -5.14 -12.56 -5.48
N LYS A 49 -4.40 -13.57 -5.97
CA LYS A 49 -4.42 -14.02 -7.37
C LYS A 49 -5.74 -14.67 -7.81
N GLY A 50 -6.65 -14.97 -6.87
CA GLY A 50 -7.91 -15.67 -7.13
C GLY A 50 -7.74 -17.17 -7.41
N GLU A 51 -6.62 -17.77 -7.00
CA GLU A 51 -6.37 -19.21 -7.15
C GLU A 51 -7.06 -20.06 -6.08
N ILE A 52 -7.34 -19.47 -4.92
CA ILE A 52 -8.12 -20.05 -3.82
C ILE A 52 -9.14 -19.02 -3.33
N GLY A 53 -10.25 -19.47 -2.74
CA GLY A 53 -11.27 -18.59 -2.16
C GLY A 53 -10.93 -18.15 -0.74
N GLU A 54 -11.53 -17.05 -0.28
CA GLU A 54 -11.28 -16.50 1.06
C GLU A 54 -11.74 -17.46 2.17
N ALA A 55 -12.92 -18.04 2.03
CA ALA A 55 -13.42 -19.05 2.97
C ALA A 55 -12.54 -20.32 2.99
N GLU A 56 -11.98 -20.73 1.85
CA GLU A 56 -11.03 -21.84 1.78
C GLU A 56 -9.73 -21.52 2.52
N PHE A 57 -9.22 -20.31 2.37
CA PHE A 57 -8.00 -19.85 3.03
C PHE A 57 -8.16 -19.83 4.56
N TYR A 58 -9.20 -19.19 5.09
CA TYR A 58 -9.39 -19.11 6.54
C TYR A 58 -9.67 -20.48 7.16
N ASP A 59 -10.54 -21.29 6.54
CA ASP A 59 -10.84 -22.64 7.02
C ASP A 59 -9.59 -23.53 7.03
N ARG A 60 -8.74 -23.45 5.99
CA ARG A 60 -7.49 -24.23 5.91
C ARG A 60 -6.60 -24.01 7.14
N TYR A 61 -6.43 -22.76 7.56
CA TYR A 61 -5.48 -22.39 8.62
C TYR A 61 -6.11 -22.19 9.99
N HIS A 62 -7.43 -22.35 10.13
CA HIS A 62 -8.14 -22.06 11.38
C HIS A 62 -7.59 -22.87 12.57
N GLU A 63 -7.42 -24.19 12.41
CA GLU A 63 -6.89 -25.06 13.46
C GLU A 63 -5.46 -24.69 13.85
N ASP A 64 -4.59 -24.46 12.86
CA ASP A 64 -3.18 -24.13 13.11
C ASP A 64 -3.04 -22.77 13.82
N VAL A 65 -3.87 -21.78 13.43
CA VAL A 65 -3.92 -20.47 14.08
C VAL A 65 -4.41 -20.58 15.53
N VAL A 66 -5.47 -21.35 15.79
CA VAL A 66 -5.94 -21.58 17.16
C VAL A 66 -4.92 -22.34 18.01
N GLU A 67 -4.21 -23.33 17.43
CA GLU A 67 -3.17 -24.07 18.13
C GLU A 67 -1.98 -23.17 18.52
N GLU A 68 -1.54 -22.32 17.60
CA GLU A 68 -0.37 -21.45 17.78
C GLU A 68 -0.68 -20.22 18.64
N PHE A 69 -1.76 -19.49 18.33
CA PHE A 69 -2.06 -18.18 18.91
C PHE A 69 -3.12 -18.26 20.03
N GLY A 70 -3.78 -19.40 20.19
CA GLY A 70 -4.80 -19.65 21.22
C GLY A 70 -6.22 -19.24 20.83
N GLU A 71 -6.36 -18.36 19.85
CA GLU A 71 -7.61 -17.93 19.24
C GLU A 71 -7.38 -17.51 17.78
N ASP A 72 -8.43 -17.57 16.97
CA ASP A 72 -8.42 -17.09 15.59
C ASP A 72 -9.35 -15.88 15.48
N GLU A 73 -8.78 -14.69 15.48
CA GLU A 73 -9.54 -13.43 15.37
C GLU A 73 -9.76 -13.02 13.91
N ARG A 74 -9.26 -13.80 12.94
CA ARG A 74 -9.37 -13.48 11.51
C ARG A 74 -10.84 -13.49 11.06
N PRO A 75 -11.15 -12.80 9.94
CA PRO A 75 -12.47 -12.84 9.36
C PRO A 75 -12.96 -14.29 9.16
N MET A 76 -14.28 -14.49 9.30
CA MET A 76 -14.96 -15.78 9.15
C MET A 76 -14.66 -16.85 10.22
N ALA A 77 -13.79 -16.62 11.20
CA ALA A 77 -13.46 -17.62 12.23
C ALA A 77 -14.71 -18.17 12.96
N ALA A 78 -15.61 -17.29 13.41
CA ALA A 78 -16.85 -17.69 14.08
C ALA A 78 -17.81 -18.50 13.17
N GLU A 79 -17.84 -18.19 11.87
CA GLU A 79 -18.67 -18.87 10.88
C GLU A 79 -18.11 -20.25 10.53
N ILE A 80 -16.77 -20.35 10.46
CA ILE A 80 -16.03 -21.61 10.30
C ILE A 80 -16.29 -22.53 11.50
N GLU A 81 -16.12 -22.03 12.74
CA GLU A 81 -16.41 -22.80 13.95
C GLU A 81 -17.85 -23.32 13.96
N ALA A 82 -18.83 -22.45 13.69
CA ALA A 82 -20.24 -22.83 13.63
C ALA A 82 -20.50 -23.92 12.56
N THR A 83 -19.87 -23.80 11.38
CA THR A 83 -20.03 -24.78 10.29
C THR A 83 -19.38 -26.12 10.63
N ARG A 84 -18.22 -26.11 11.29
CA ARG A 84 -17.52 -27.33 11.73
C ARG A 84 -18.28 -28.08 12.81
N GLU A 85 -18.92 -27.36 13.73
CA GLU A 85 -19.80 -27.95 14.75
C GLU A 85 -21.02 -28.67 14.13
N GLU A 86 -21.57 -28.13 13.04
CA GLU A 86 -22.76 -28.68 12.38
C GLU A 86 -22.45 -29.83 11.39
N ASP A 87 -21.42 -29.68 10.55
CA ASP A 87 -21.17 -30.55 9.38
C ASP A 87 -19.87 -31.37 9.46
N GLY A 88 -18.98 -31.09 10.42
CA GLY A 88 -17.67 -31.73 10.59
C GLY A 88 -16.57 -31.21 9.64
N ASP A 89 -15.30 -31.50 9.96
CA ASP A 89 -14.06 -30.91 9.41
C ASP A 89 -13.88 -30.90 7.86
N GLY A 90 -14.78 -31.49 7.07
CA GLY A 90 -14.59 -31.72 5.63
C GLY A 90 -15.57 -31.02 4.69
N ALA A 91 -16.51 -30.21 5.19
CA ALA A 91 -17.62 -29.67 4.38
C ALA A 91 -17.72 -28.12 4.39
N VAL A 92 -16.79 -27.43 5.06
CA VAL A 92 -16.93 -26.01 5.40
C VAL A 92 -16.85 -25.09 4.18
N SER A 93 -15.83 -25.26 3.32
CA SER A 93 -15.65 -24.39 2.14
C SER A 93 -16.76 -24.54 1.07
N GLU A 94 -17.27 -25.76 0.84
CA GLU A 94 -18.38 -26.01 -0.10
C GLU A 94 -19.73 -25.55 0.50
N ALA A 95 -19.91 -25.62 1.82
CA ALA A 95 -21.08 -25.10 2.51
C ALA A 95 -21.10 -23.55 2.54
N LEU A 96 -19.99 -22.90 2.87
CA LEU A 96 -19.86 -21.44 2.91
C LEU A 96 -20.03 -20.80 1.52
N SER A 97 -19.41 -21.39 0.49
CA SER A 97 -19.63 -20.96 -0.91
C SER A 97 -21.09 -21.14 -1.37
N THR A 98 -21.78 -22.18 -0.91
CA THR A 98 -23.22 -22.38 -1.20
C THR A 98 -24.11 -21.37 -0.47
N LEU A 99 -23.69 -20.89 0.70
CA LEU A 99 -24.37 -19.87 1.49
C LEU A 99 -24.09 -18.44 1.00
N GLY A 100 -23.21 -18.26 0.02
CA GLY A 100 -22.82 -16.94 -0.51
C GLY A 100 -21.91 -16.17 0.45
N VAL A 101 -21.31 -16.84 1.42
CA VAL A 101 -20.37 -16.27 2.38
C VAL A 101 -18.96 -16.60 1.87
N GLY A 102 -18.31 -15.64 1.19
CA GLY A 102 -16.87 -15.74 0.88
C GLY A 102 -16.43 -15.82 -0.59
N ASP A 103 -17.31 -15.49 -1.55
CA ASP A 103 -16.92 -15.39 -2.99
C ASP A 103 -16.95 -13.93 -3.51
N GLU A 104 -17.17 -12.95 -2.63
CA GLU A 104 -17.20 -11.54 -2.99
C GLU A 104 -15.99 -10.81 -2.38
N SER A 105 -15.02 -10.45 -3.22
CA SER A 105 -13.95 -9.54 -2.81
C SER A 105 -14.55 -8.17 -2.42
N ARG A 106 -13.87 -7.39 -1.56
CA ARG A 106 -14.30 -5.99 -1.25
C ARG A 106 -14.59 -5.19 -2.52
N ARG A 107 -13.82 -5.44 -3.59
CA ARG A 107 -14.02 -4.85 -4.92
C ARG A 107 -15.35 -5.25 -5.58
N ASP A 108 -15.80 -6.50 -5.44
CA ASP A 108 -17.08 -6.93 -5.98
C ASP A 108 -18.25 -6.28 -5.25
N VAL A 109 -18.10 -6.06 -3.95
CA VAL A 109 -19.07 -5.29 -3.14
C VAL A 109 -19.09 -3.82 -3.60
N MET A 110 -17.92 -3.17 -3.70
CA MET A 110 -17.79 -1.77 -4.15
C MET A 110 -18.33 -1.57 -5.59
N LYS A 111 -17.98 -2.45 -6.54
CA LYS A 111 -18.51 -2.42 -7.92
C LYS A 111 -20.02 -2.64 -7.98
N LYS A 112 -20.59 -3.45 -7.09
CA LYS A 112 -22.03 -3.69 -7.03
C LYS A 112 -22.76 -2.49 -6.43
N MET A 113 -22.15 -1.78 -5.49
CA MET A 113 -22.67 -0.53 -4.91
C MET A 113 -22.62 0.61 -5.93
N GLY A 114 -21.52 0.79 -6.67
CA GLY A 114 -21.39 1.82 -7.72
C GLY A 114 -22.30 1.62 -8.94
N ALA A 115 -22.83 0.40 -9.17
CA ALA A 115 -23.76 0.11 -10.27
C ALA A 115 -25.23 0.48 -9.98
N GLY A 116 -25.53 1.15 -8.87
CA GLY A 116 -26.90 1.57 -8.51
C GLY A 116 -27.84 0.42 -8.14
N ALA A 117 -27.30 -0.77 -7.86
CA ALA A 117 -28.06 -1.89 -7.32
C ALA A 117 -27.92 -1.86 -5.79
N SER A 118 -28.97 -1.41 -5.10
CA SER A 118 -29.09 -1.56 -3.65
C SER A 118 -29.06 -3.05 -3.29
N VAL A 119 -27.88 -3.59 -2.97
CA VAL A 119 -27.76 -4.89 -2.32
C VAL A 119 -28.28 -4.67 -0.90
N VAL A 120 -29.44 -5.27 -0.62
CA VAL A 120 -29.92 -5.44 0.74
C VAL A 120 -28.80 -6.14 1.49
N GLY A 121 -28.19 -5.46 2.45
CA GLY A 121 -27.12 -6.00 3.27
C GLY A 121 -27.46 -7.42 3.74
N LEU A 122 -26.52 -8.33 3.54
CA LEU A 122 -26.54 -9.68 4.07
C LEU A 122 -26.30 -9.67 5.60
N GLY A 123 -27.12 -8.90 6.32
CA GLY A 123 -27.19 -8.81 7.78
C GLY A 123 -28.57 -9.14 8.33
N ALA A 124 -29.38 -9.93 7.60
CA ALA A 124 -30.77 -10.18 7.98
C ALA A 124 -31.23 -11.63 7.73
N PHE A 125 -30.65 -12.60 8.42
CA PHE A 125 -31.34 -13.86 8.73
C PHE A 125 -30.92 -14.39 10.09
N GLY A 126 -31.86 -14.48 11.04
CA GLY A 126 -31.65 -15.30 12.24
C GLY A 126 -32.31 -14.90 13.56
N ALA A 127 -33.39 -14.12 13.59
CA ALA A 127 -34.18 -13.98 14.82
C ALA A 127 -34.82 -15.32 15.24
N SER A 128 -34.21 -16.05 16.17
CA SER A 128 -34.91 -16.98 17.06
C SER A 128 -34.27 -17.01 18.45
N GLN A 129 -35.10 -16.75 19.46
CA GLN A 129 -34.73 -16.58 20.87
C GLN A 129 -34.28 -17.89 21.53
N GLY A 130 -33.19 -17.84 22.28
CA GLY A 130 -32.84 -18.74 23.38
C GLY A 130 -32.11 -17.96 24.49
N PRO A 131 -32.46 -18.11 25.78
CA PRO A 131 -31.88 -17.30 26.85
C PRO A 131 -30.60 -17.95 27.43
N ASP A 132 -29.66 -17.10 27.82
CA ASP A 132 -28.46 -17.39 28.64
C ASP A 132 -27.23 -17.99 27.91
N GLY A 133 -26.35 -17.09 27.43
CA GLY A 133 -24.95 -17.34 27.04
C GLY A 133 -24.18 -16.00 26.92
N PRO A 134 -22.91 -15.91 27.35
CA PRO A 134 -22.20 -14.62 27.47
C PRO A 134 -21.83 -14.07 26.09
N ASN A 135 -22.06 -12.76 25.93
CA ASN A 135 -21.74 -11.95 24.76
C ASN A 135 -20.23 -11.63 24.73
N PRO A 136 -19.44 -12.06 23.74
CA PRO A 136 -18.16 -11.43 23.44
C PRO A 136 -18.44 -10.17 22.61
N ALA A 137 -18.63 -9.07 23.33
CA ALA A 137 -18.60 -7.74 22.73
C ALA A 137 -17.15 -7.24 22.75
N ALA A 138 -16.52 -7.30 21.59
CA ALA A 138 -15.35 -6.57 21.12
C ALA A 138 -15.34 -6.84 19.59
N VAL A 139 -15.37 -5.92 18.64
CA VAL A 139 -15.26 -4.46 18.60
C VAL A 139 -16.17 -3.99 17.47
N GLN A 140 -17.36 -3.49 17.78
CA GLN A 140 -18.16 -2.65 16.89
C GLN A 140 -18.90 -1.68 17.81
N ASP A 141 -18.23 -0.58 18.19
CA ASP A 141 -18.92 0.51 18.87
C ASP A 141 -19.80 1.22 17.84
N GLU A 142 -21.11 1.02 17.96
CA GLU A 142 -22.12 1.86 17.34
C GLU A 142 -22.12 3.23 18.07
N GLN A 143 -21.32 4.18 17.58
CA GLN A 143 -21.60 5.60 17.77
C GLN A 143 -22.20 6.16 16.47
N GLU A 144 -23.51 6.38 16.51
CA GLU A 144 -24.24 7.19 15.54
C GLU A 144 -23.79 8.66 15.68
N ASP A 145 -22.67 9.00 15.03
CA ASP A 145 -22.39 10.39 14.65
C ASP A 145 -22.96 10.63 13.25
N GLU A 146 -23.67 11.74 13.08
CA GLU A 146 -24.26 12.17 11.82
C GLU A 146 -23.15 12.49 10.79
N ALA A 147 -22.62 11.46 10.12
CA ALA A 147 -21.82 11.61 8.91
C ALA A 147 -22.77 11.96 7.75
N GLU A 148 -22.69 13.19 7.27
CA GLU A 148 -23.27 13.59 5.98
C GLU A 148 -22.54 12.81 4.86
N ASP A 149 -23.29 12.07 4.03
CA ASP A 149 -22.90 11.46 2.73
C ASP A 149 -21.38 11.25 2.50
N GLY A 150 -20.78 10.21 3.10
CA GLY A 150 -19.36 9.86 2.96
C GLY A 150 -19.11 8.46 2.36
N ASP A 151 -20.07 7.91 1.61
CA ASP A 151 -19.93 6.61 0.95
C ASP A 151 -19.09 6.76 -0.35
N ASP A 152 -17.74 6.75 -0.24
CA ASP A 152 -16.75 6.15 -1.18
C ASP A 152 -15.32 6.74 -1.12
N VAL A 153 -14.84 7.39 -0.05
CA VAL A 153 -13.42 7.87 -0.03
C VAL A 153 -12.44 6.70 -0.09
N GLN A 154 -11.51 6.71 -1.05
CA GLN A 154 -10.42 5.74 -1.19
C GLN A 154 -9.08 6.46 -1.35
N TRP A 155 -8.34 6.61 -0.26
CA TRP A 155 -7.03 7.26 -0.30
C TRP A 155 -6.03 6.47 -1.16
N GLY A 156 -5.23 7.19 -1.93
CA GLY A 156 -4.18 6.63 -2.77
C GLY A 156 -3.18 7.66 -3.25
N MET A 157 -2.21 7.21 -4.04
CA MET A 157 -1.17 8.07 -4.63
C MET A 157 -1.06 7.87 -6.14
N ALA A 158 -0.73 8.95 -6.84
CA ALA A 158 -0.09 8.91 -8.16
C ALA A 158 1.38 9.33 -8.00
N LEU A 159 2.30 8.47 -8.46
CA LEU A 159 3.74 8.64 -8.33
C LEU A 159 4.38 8.79 -9.71
N ASP A 160 4.95 9.95 -9.98
CA ASP A 160 5.61 10.25 -11.24
C ASP A 160 7.10 9.93 -11.18
N LEU A 161 7.49 8.83 -11.82
CA LEU A 161 8.86 8.35 -11.81
C LEU A 161 9.75 9.09 -12.82
N GLU A 162 9.17 9.82 -13.77
CA GLU A 162 9.93 10.63 -14.74
C GLU A 162 10.41 11.94 -14.11
N THR A 163 9.63 12.52 -13.19
CA THR A 163 9.99 13.78 -12.50
C THR A 163 10.83 13.55 -11.25
N CYS A 164 10.73 12.38 -10.62
CA CYS A 164 11.52 12.04 -9.43
C CYS A 164 13.03 12.20 -9.66
N ASP A 165 13.72 12.93 -8.79
CA ASP A 165 15.17 13.19 -8.86
C ASP A 165 15.98 12.43 -7.82
N GLY A 166 15.32 11.67 -6.93
CA GLY A 166 15.95 10.92 -5.86
C GLY A 166 16.49 11.78 -4.71
N CYS A 167 15.99 13.02 -4.51
CA CYS A 167 16.46 13.93 -3.46
C CYS A 167 16.26 13.45 -2.01
N LEU A 168 15.42 12.43 -1.79
CA LEU A 168 15.03 11.87 -0.49
C LEU A 168 14.29 12.85 0.45
N SER A 169 13.89 14.03 0.00
CA SER A 169 13.15 15.01 0.82
C SER A 169 11.87 14.42 1.40
N CYS A 170 11.17 13.61 0.60
CA CYS A 170 9.95 12.93 1.00
C CYS A 170 10.18 11.87 2.10
N VAL A 171 11.35 11.21 2.13
CA VAL A 171 11.73 10.27 3.20
C VAL A 171 12.00 11.04 4.50
N VAL A 172 12.74 12.14 4.42
CA VAL A 172 13.07 13.00 5.57
C VAL A 172 11.81 13.60 6.18
N ALA A 173 10.89 14.10 5.35
CA ALA A 173 9.64 14.69 5.82
C ALA A 173 8.73 13.67 6.49
N CYS A 174 8.59 12.49 5.89
CA CYS A 174 7.80 11.41 6.45
C CYS A 174 8.40 10.94 7.80
N HIS A 175 9.74 10.90 7.95
CA HIS A 175 10.38 10.64 9.25
C HIS A 175 10.12 11.77 10.25
N ALA A 176 10.18 13.03 9.82
CA ALA A 176 9.96 14.18 10.71
C ALA A 176 8.51 14.27 11.22
N GLU A 177 7.54 13.88 10.39
CA GLU A 177 6.11 13.85 10.74
C GLU A 177 5.79 12.72 11.73
N HIS A 178 6.38 11.54 11.54
CA HIS A 178 6.00 10.34 12.29
C HIS A 178 7.02 9.86 13.33
N ASN A 179 8.24 10.39 13.34
CA ASN A 179 9.34 9.95 14.21
C ASN A 179 9.47 8.43 14.33
N TRP A 180 9.34 7.68 13.24
CA TRP A 180 9.45 6.23 13.27
C TRP A 180 10.83 5.77 13.77
N ASN A 181 10.91 4.50 14.12
CA ASN A 181 12.14 3.87 14.58
C ASN A 181 13.23 3.85 13.50
N GLU A 182 14.48 4.08 13.90
CA GLU A 182 15.63 4.15 13.00
C GLU A 182 15.76 2.92 12.08
N GLY A 183 15.90 3.16 10.77
CA GLY A 183 16.01 2.12 9.76
C GLY A 183 14.68 1.50 9.32
N ALA A 184 13.54 1.87 9.90
CA ALA A 184 12.24 1.54 9.34
C ALA A 184 11.80 2.63 8.34
N ASN A 185 12.56 2.89 7.27
CA ASN A 185 12.13 3.93 6.31
C ASN A 185 10.82 3.47 5.67
N TRP A 186 9.71 4.13 6.01
CA TRP A 186 8.38 3.74 5.56
C TRP A 186 8.17 3.89 4.05
N MET A 187 9.09 4.59 3.39
CA MET A 187 9.20 4.72 1.96
C MET A 187 10.68 4.67 1.57
N TYR A 188 11.00 3.88 0.55
CA TYR A 188 12.33 3.86 -0.06
C TYR A 188 12.28 4.42 -1.48
N ILE A 189 13.26 5.23 -1.83
CA ILE A 189 13.58 5.61 -3.20
C ILE A 189 14.73 4.73 -3.68
N LEU A 190 14.48 3.96 -4.75
CA LEU A 190 15.40 2.95 -5.27
C LEU A 190 15.94 3.42 -6.61
N ALA A 191 17.25 3.60 -6.73
CA ALA A 191 17.87 3.76 -8.04
C ALA A 191 17.99 2.39 -8.72
N TYR A 192 17.67 2.30 -10.01
CA TYR A 192 17.82 1.07 -10.77
C TYR A 192 18.21 1.33 -12.23
N ASP A 193 18.96 0.39 -12.80
CA ASP A 193 19.35 0.36 -14.20
C ASP A 193 18.71 -0.86 -14.86
N ASP A 194 17.99 -0.66 -15.96
CA ASP A 194 17.41 -1.71 -16.79
C ASP A 194 17.92 -1.65 -18.25
N GLY A 195 18.95 -0.83 -18.50
CA GLY A 195 19.50 -0.54 -19.81
C GLY A 195 18.64 0.38 -20.68
N ILE A 196 17.51 0.89 -20.15
CA ILE A 196 16.58 1.82 -20.79
C ILE A 196 16.47 3.05 -19.87
N VAL A 197 17.48 3.92 -19.93
CA VAL A 197 17.33 5.23 -19.30
C VAL A 197 16.63 6.15 -20.29
N GLU A 198 15.37 6.47 -20.01
CA GLU A 198 14.64 7.52 -20.72
C GLU A 198 15.12 8.88 -20.19
N SER A 199 16.36 9.24 -20.54
CA SER A 199 16.90 10.58 -20.31
C SER A 199 16.69 11.42 -21.57
N PRO A 200 16.37 12.73 -21.45
CA PRO A 200 16.31 13.63 -22.60
C PRO A 200 17.60 13.59 -23.42
N ASP A 201 17.47 13.87 -24.72
CA ASP A 201 18.51 13.71 -25.73
C ASP A 201 19.86 14.37 -25.33
N THR A 202 20.95 13.71 -25.74
CA THR A 202 22.34 14.03 -25.42
C THR A 202 22.80 15.45 -25.72
N ASP A 203 22.02 16.17 -26.52
CA ASP A 203 22.39 17.44 -27.11
C ASP A 203 21.78 18.64 -26.36
N GLU A 204 20.91 18.41 -25.37
CA GLU A 204 20.18 19.49 -24.66
C GLU A 204 20.43 19.58 -23.14
N PHE A 205 20.94 18.53 -22.48
CA PHE A 205 21.30 18.55 -21.04
C PHE A 205 22.72 17.99 -20.77
N ASP A 206 23.46 18.59 -19.81
CA ASP A 206 24.83 18.20 -19.41
C ASP A 206 24.84 16.98 -18.43
N ASP A 207 23.65 16.51 -18.01
CA ASP A 207 23.46 15.37 -17.09
C ASP A 207 22.68 14.25 -17.80
N PHE A 208 23.40 13.19 -18.18
CA PHE A 208 22.77 11.90 -18.48
C PHE A 208 22.39 11.23 -17.17
N ARG A 209 21.11 10.86 -17.02
CA ARG A 209 20.78 9.86 -16.01
C ARG A 209 21.26 8.49 -16.52
N GLU A 210 22.00 7.74 -15.70
CA GLU A 210 22.43 6.37 -16.00
C GLU A 210 21.46 5.32 -15.38
N PHE A 211 20.43 5.78 -14.68
CA PHE A 211 19.48 4.96 -13.92
C PHE A 211 18.16 5.73 -13.71
N ASN A 212 17.10 4.98 -13.41
CA ASN A 212 15.77 5.50 -13.05
C ASN A 212 15.54 5.36 -11.54
N TYR A 213 14.46 5.96 -11.03
CA TYR A 213 14.05 5.84 -9.62
C TYR A 213 12.71 5.14 -9.48
N LEU A 214 12.60 4.27 -8.47
CA LEU A 214 11.33 3.70 -8.02
C LEU A 214 11.02 4.22 -6.60
N ILE A 215 9.90 4.92 -6.47
CA ILE A 215 9.35 5.35 -5.17
C ILE A 215 8.52 4.18 -4.60
N ARG A 216 8.96 3.54 -3.52
CA ARG A 216 8.31 2.33 -2.98
C ARG A 216 7.77 2.55 -1.55
N PRO A 217 6.57 3.15 -1.40
CA PRO A 217 5.84 3.18 -0.13
C PRO A 217 4.99 1.91 0.07
N CYS A 218 4.28 1.82 1.20
CA CYS A 218 3.17 0.89 1.33
C CYS A 218 2.10 1.20 0.28
N GLN A 219 1.59 0.17 -0.38
CA GLN A 219 0.63 0.32 -1.47
C GLN A 219 -0.83 0.39 -1.00
N HIS A 220 -1.09 0.25 0.31
CA HIS A 220 -2.43 0.28 0.93
C HIS A 220 -3.46 -0.56 0.16
N CYS A 221 -3.10 -1.78 -0.20
CA CYS A 221 -3.87 -2.69 -1.06
C CYS A 221 -5.33 -2.86 -0.59
N THR A 222 -6.29 -2.83 -1.51
CA THR A 222 -7.69 -3.17 -1.18
C THR A 222 -7.85 -4.65 -0.85
N ASP A 223 -7.07 -5.51 -1.51
CA ASP A 223 -6.97 -6.94 -1.18
C ASP A 223 -5.57 -7.22 -0.60
N ALA A 224 -5.42 -6.87 0.68
CA ALA A 224 -4.14 -6.86 1.37
C ALA A 224 -3.77 -8.26 1.89
N PRO A 225 -2.79 -8.97 1.29
CA PRO A 225 -2.38 -10.29 1.78
C PRO A 225 -1.81 -10.21 3.21
N CYS A 226 -1.21 -9.07 3.57
CA CYS A 226 -0.68 -8.82 4.91
C CYS A 226 -1.77 -8.75 5.99
N GLU A 227 -3.00 -8.34 5.65
CA GLU A 227 -4.17 -8.36 6.55
C GLU A 227 -4.69 -9.79 6.73
N LYS A 228 -4.81 -10.55 5.63
CA LYS A 228 -5.32 -11.93 5.64
C LYS A 228 -4.53 -12.86 6.56
N VAL A 229 -3.21 -12.64 6.68
CA VAL A 229 -2.32 -13.48 7.49
C VAL A 229 -2.17 -13.03 8.94
N CYS A 230 -2.80 -11.94 9.36
CA CYS A 230 -2.63 -11.42 10.72
C CYS A 230 -3.56 -12.15 11.70
N PRO A 231 -3.05 -12.97 12.63
CA PRO A 231 -3.89 -13.81 13.49
C PRO A 231 -4.70 -13.01 14.52
N THR A 232 -4.18 -11.84 14.94
CA THR A 232 -4.82 -10.97 15.96
C THR A 232 -5.58 -9.80 15.36
N THR A 233 -5.68 -9.70 14.03
CA THR A 233 -6.26 -8.54 13.32
C THR A 233 -5.63 -7.18 13.63
N ALA A 234 -4.44 -7.16 14.23
CA ALA A 234 -3.67 -5.92 14.42
C ALA A 234 -3.45 -5.20 13.08
N ARG A 235 -3.11 -5.96 12.03
CA ARG A 235 -3.13 -5.49 10.64
C ARG A 235 -4.57 -5.54 10.15
N HIS A 236 -5.12 -4.39 9.79
CA HIS A 236 -6.51 -4.28 9.34
C HIS A 236 -6.65 -3.15 8.32
N THR A 237 -7.67 -3.22 7.48
CA THR A 237 -8.05 -2.11 6.60
C THR A 237 -9.18 -1.31 7.24
N ARG A 238 -8.93 -0.03 7.50
CA ARG A 238 -9.92 0.93 7.99
C ARG A 238 -11.00 1.18 6.93
N ASP A 239 -12.26 1.12 7.34
CA ASP A 239 -13.40 1.34 6.43
C ASP A 239 -13.40 2.77 5.87
N ALA A 240 -13.13 3.76 6.72
CA ALA A 240 -12.94 5.14 6.28
C ALA A 240 -11.61 5.30 5.53
N GLY A 241 -11.70 5.59 4.22
CA GLY A 241 -10.54 5.91 3.39
C GLY A 241 -9.70 4.71 2.93
N GLY A 242 -10.09 3.48 3.29
CA GLY A 242 -9.40 2.26 2.85
C GLY A 242 -7.95 2.14 3.31
N LEU A 243 -7.58 2.76 4.44
CA LEU A 243 -6.20 2.71 4.96
C LEU A 243 -5.89 1.36 5.60
N VAL A 244 -4.90 0.64 5.07
CA VAL A 244 -4.31 -0.51 5.75
C VAL A 244 -3.45 -0.01 6.91
N LEU A 245 -3.72 -0.36 8.15
CA LEU A 245 -3.03 0.15 9.35
C LEU A 245 -2.52 -1.00 10.23
N THR A 246 -1.62 -0.70 11.18
CA THR A 246 -1.30 -1.62 12.29
C THR A 246 -1.85 -0.99 13.56
N ASP A 247 -2.62 -1.73 14.34
CA ASP A 247 -2.89 -1.39 15.73
C ASP A 247 -1.71 -1.85 16.61
N TYR A 248 -0.93 -0.92 17.13
CA TYR A 248 0.28 -1.24 17.88
C TYR A 248 0.01 -1.85 19.26
N ASP A 249 -1.18 -1.64 19.84
CA ASP A 249 -1.56 -2.27 21.12
C ASP A 249 -1.95 -3.75 20.95
N VAL A 250 -2.37 -4.14 19.75
CA VAL A 250 -2.81 -5.50 19.40
C VAL A 250 -1.69 -6.30 18.70
N CYS A 251 -0.71 -5.63 18.11
CA CYS A 251 0.35 -6.28 17.35
C CYS A 251 1.26 -7.13 18.25
N ILE A 252 1.28 -8.43 18.00
CA ILE A 252 2.10 -9.40 18.76
C ILE A 252 3.48 -9.67 18.12
N GLY A 253 3.78 -9.04 16.99
CA GLY A 253 5.09 -9.17 16.35
C GLY A 253 5.39 -10.53 15.73
N CYS A 254 4.38 -11.26 15.24
CA CYS A 254 4.59 -12.57 14.59
C CYS A 254 5.22 -12.49 13.20
N ARG A 255 5.19 -11.31 12.57
CA ARG A 255 5.85 -11.00 11.28
C ARG A 255 5.32 -11.76 10.06
N TYR A 256 4.19 -12.46 10.18
CA TYR A 256 3.56 -13.12 9.01
C TYR A 256 3.18 -12.09 7.93
N CYS A 257 2.72 -10.91 8.33
CA CYS A 257 2.43 -9.80 7.42
C CYS A 257 3.67 -9.27 6.69
N GLN A 258 4.88 -9.50 7.23
CA GLN A 258 6.14 -9.11 6.59
C GLN A 258 6.44 -10.00 5.38
N VAL A 259 6.23 -11.30 5.54
CA VAL A 259 6.44 -12.32 4.50
C VAL A 259 5.33 -12.31 3.45
N ALA A 260 4.09 -12.05 3.85
CA ALA A 260 2.95 -12.02 2.92
C ALA A 260 2.91 -10.77 2.04
N CYS A 261 3.74 -9.75 2.31
CA CYS A 261 3.71 -8.50 1.57
C CYS A 261 4.59 -8.57 0.30
N PRO A 262 4.00 -8.54 -0.90
CA PRO A 262 4.77 -8.70 -2.14
C PRO A 262 5.75 -7.54 -2.40
N TYR A 263 5.58 -6.42 -1.69
CA TYR A 263 6.38 -5.21 -1.88
C TYR A 263 7.57 -5.08 -0.92
N GLY A 264 7.64 -5.90 0.14
CA GLY A 264 8.72 -5.80 1.14
C GLY A 264 8.69 -4.51 1.99
N VAL A 265 7.50 -3.97 2.27
CA VAL A 265 7.31 -2.64 2.90
C VAL A 265 6.76 -2.71 4.33
N ASN A 266 7.02 -3.81 5.04
CA ASN A 266 6.66 -3.97 6.46
C ASN A 266 7.94 -4.12 7.29
N TYR A 267 8.06 -3.34 8.36
CA TYR A 267 9.27 -3.21 9.15
C TYR A 267 9.01 -3.61 10.61
N PHE A 268 9.78 -4.57 11.12
CA PHE A 268 9.66 -5.02 12.50
C PHE A 268 10.52 -4.17 13.43
N GLN A 269 9.98 -3.79 14.59
CA GLN A 269 10.66 -2.94 15.56
C GLN A 269 11.46 -3.73 16.59
N TRP A 270 12.79 -3.62 16.48
CA TRP A 270 13.75 -4.34 17.32
C TRP A 270 14.15 -3.58 18.58
N GLU A 271 14.02 -2.26 18.55
CA GLU A 271 14.43 -1.35 19.60
C GLU A 271 13.21 -0.63 20.17
N ASP A 272 13.38 0.01 21.33
CA ASP A 272 12.35 0.87 21.90
C ASP A 272 12.33 2.21 21.14
N PRO A 273 11.18 2.89 21.05
CA PRO A 273 11.05 4.20 20.40
C PRO A 273 12.10 5.21 20.86
N PRO A 274 12.58 6.11 19.96
CA PRO A 274 13.45 7.20 20.34
C PRO A 274 12.74 8.14 21.34
N GLU A 275 13.51 8.86 22.16
CA GLU A 275 12.96 9.73 23.22
C GLU A 275 12.08 10.83 22.60
N GLU A 276 12.44 11.32 21.41
CA GLU A 276 11.70 12.32 20.64
C GLU A 276 10.30 11.84 20.24
N ALA A 277 10.13 10.55 19.93
CA ALA A 277 8.83 9.99 19.59
C ALA A 277 7.87 9.96 20.79
N LEU A 278 8.38 9.99 22.02
CA LEU A 278 7.57 10.02 23.23
C LEU A 278 6.95 11.40 23.50
N GLU A 279 7.39 12.44 22.79
CA GLU A 279 6.88 13.81 22.91
C GLU A 279 5.89 14.19 21.78
N MET A 280 5.55 13.25 20.90
CA MET A 280 4.58 13.47 19.84
C MET A 280 3.17 13.75 20.39
N ASP A 281 2.41 14.55 19.65
CA ASP A 281 1.02 14.87 19.99
C ASP A 281 0.15 13.60 19.90
N GLU A 282 -0.83 13.46 20.80
CA GLU A 282 -1.75 12.32 20.79
C GLU A 282 -2.55 12.28 19.47
N ASP A 283 -2.88 13.45 18.91
CA ASP A 283 -3.57 13.60 17.62
C ASP A 283 -2.70 13.12 16.43
N MET A 284 -1.38 12.98 16.61
CA MET A 284 -0.49 12.40 15.60
C MET A 284 -0.31 10.89 15.74
N ILE A 285 -0.69 10.32 16.88
CA ILE A 285 -0.42 8.93 17.28
C ILE A 285 -1.66 8.06 17.07
N TYR A 286 -2.83 8.59 17.45
CA TYR A 286 -4.10 7.88 17.42
C TYR A 286 -4.95 8.33 16.24
N ASP A 287 -5.62 7.38 15.59
CA ASP A 287 -6.61 7.71 14.56
C ASP A 287 -7.97 8.05 15.18
N GLN A 288 -8.94 8.41 14.33
CA GLN A 288 -10.33 8.72 14.74
C GLN A 288 -11.06 7.60 15.52
N ARG A 289 -10.49 6.40 15.64
CA ARG A 289 -11.04 5.26 16.40
C ARG A 289 -10.31 5.06 17.74
N ASP A 290 -9.50 6.03 18.15
CA ASP A 290 -8.62 5.99 19.33
C ASP A 290 -7.64 4.79 19.30
N ARG A 291 -7.18 4.36 18.11
CA ARG A 291 -6.20 3.28 17.96
C ARG A 291 -4.81 3.83 17.70
N TRP A 292 -3.80 3.30 18.39
CA TRP A 292 -2.41 3.66 18.16
C TRP A 292 -1.93 3.06 16.84
N VAL A 293 -1.88 3.89 15.79
CA VAL A 293 -1.55 3.46 14.41
C VAL A 293 -0.43 4.27 13.77
N SER A 294 0.06 5.30 14.45
CA SER A 294 1.06 6.25 13.96
C SER A 294 2.13 6.50 15.03
N GLY A 295 3.19 7.21 14.66
CA GLY A 295 4.38 7.36 15.52
C GLY A 295 5.32 6.15 15.44
N ALA A 296 6.41 6.21 16.20
CA ALA A 296 7.23 5.03 16.47
C ALA A 296 6.46 4.03 17.34
N GLY A 297 6.22 2.85 16.79
CA GLY A 297 5.64 1.72 17.49
C GLY A 297 6.60 1.15 18.55
N PRO A 298 6.07 0.53 19.61
CA PRO A 298 6.90 -0.06 20.65
C PRO A 298 7.69 -1.27 20.12
N ARG A 299 8.76 -1.64 20.83
CA ARG A 299 9.54 -2.81 20.47
C ARG A 299 8.65 -4.06 20.35
N GLY A 300 8.77 -4.75 19.21
CA GLY A 300 8.04 -5.98 18.93
C GLY A 300 6.84 -5.81 18.01
N VAL A 301 6.54 -4.59 17.51
CA VAL A 301 5.43 -4.38 16.57
C VAL A 301 5.90 -4.22 15.13
N MET A 302 4.95 -4.24 14.20
CA MET A 302 5.18 -4.01 12.77
C MET A 302 4.76 -2.60 12.37
N GLU A 303 5.65 -1.86 11.73
CA GLU A 303 5.39 -0.54 11.14
C GLU A 303 5.44 -0.60 9.60
N LYS A 304 4.91 0.44 8.97
CA LYS A 304 4.92 0.69 7.53
C LYS A 304 4.44 2.13 7.28
N CYS A 305 4.53 2.62 6.03
CA CYS A 305 3.81 3.84 5.63
C CYS A 305 2.31 3.69 5.92
N ILE A 306 1.67 4.76 6.41
CA ILE A 306 0.28 4.76 6.88
C ILE A 306 -0.62 5.80 6.19
N PHE A 307 -0.09 6.54 5.20
CA PHE A 307 -0.80 7.64 4.52
C PHE A 307 -1.31 8.74 5.47
N ASP A 308 -0.48 9.13 6.43
CA ASP A 308 -0.73 10.29 7.31
C ASP A 308 -2.15 10.35 7.90
N PRO A 309 -2.62 9.35 8.68
CA PRO A 309 -4.01 9.29 9.13
C PRO A 309 -4.44 10.53 9.92
N ALA A 310 -3.52 11.18 10.66
CA ALA A 310 -3.81 12.44 11.37
C ALA A 310 -4.21 13.60 10.43
N ARG A 311 -3.65 13.63 9.21
CA ARG A 311 -4.08 14.58 8.17
C ARG A 311 -5.45 14.21 7.63
N GLN A 312 -5.64 12.93 7.29
CA GLN A 312 -6.89 12.46 6.66
C GLN A 312 -8.09 12.50 7.59
N ASP A 313 -7.85 12.41 8.89
CA ASP A 313 -8.86 12.51 9.94
C ASP A 313 -9.11 13.98 10.34
N GLY A 314 -8.49 14.95 9.66
CA GLY A 314 -8.67 16.39 9.90
C GLY A 314 -8.01 16.90 11.20
N GLN A 315 -7.25 16.05 11.90
CA GLN A 315 -6.62 16.38 13.18
C GLN A 315 -5.52 17.45 13.02
N MET A 316 -4.89 17.50 11.85
CA MET A 316 -3.94 18.54 11.45
C MET A 316 -4.60 19.76 10.78
N GLY A 317 -5.92 19.81 10.73
CA GLY A 317 -6.73 20.84 10.07
C GLY A 317 -7.30 20.38 8.73
N GLU A 318 -8.53 20.82 8.44
CA GLU A 318 -9.28 20.45 7.21
C GLU A 318 -8.51 20.77 5.92
N ASP A 319 -7.68 21.81 5.91
CA ASP A 319 -6.87 22.20 4.74
C ASP A 319 -5.77 21.17 4.40
N MET A 320 -5.48 20.23 5.31
CA MET A 320 -4.48 19.16 5.14
C MET A 320 -5.12 17.81 4.76
N VAL A 321 -6.45 17.71 4.78
CA VAL A 321 -7.15 16.48 4.37
C VAL A 321 -6.92 16.28 2.88
N GLY A 322 -6.51 15.07 2.48
CA GLY A 322 -6.14 14.78 1.11
C GLY A 322 -4.70 15.16 0.76
N THR A 323 -3.83 15.47 1.74
CA THR A 323 -2.38 15.63 1.51
C THR A 323 -1.54 14.70 2.37
N THR A 324 -0.26 14.55 2.01
CA THR A 324 0.73 13.80 2.81
C THR A 324 2.02 14.57 3.07
N ALA A 325 2.75 14.21 4.12
CA ALA A 325 4.04 14.82 4.43
C ALA A 325 5.08 14.59 3.32
N CYS A 326 4.99 13.44 2.64
CA CYS A 326 5.89 13.12 1.53
C CYS A 326 5.60 13.91 0.26
N GLU A 327 4.34 14.21 -0.02
CA GLU A 327 3.89 15.08 -1.12
C GLU A 327 4.33 16.54 -0.89
N ASP A 328 3.96 17.13 0.25
CA ASP A 328 4.29 18.53 0.59
C ASP A 328 5.79 18.84 0.48
N ALA A 329 6.61 17.82 0.76
CA ALA A 329 8.05 17.94 0.79
C ALA A 329 8.73 17.58 -0.54
N CYS A 330 8.01 17.18 -1.58
CA CYS A 330 8.56 16.71 -2.85
C CYS A 330 8.84 17.88 -3.81
N PRO A 331 10.10 18.35 -3.98
CA PRO A 331 10.34 19.52 -4.82
C PRO A 331 10.01 19.32 -6.30
N PRO A 332 10.19 18.11 -6.90
CA PRO A 332 9.75 17.85 -8.27
C PRO A 332 8.25 17.67 -8.48
N GLY A 333 7.42 17.64 -7.44
CA GLY A 333 5.99 17.31 -7.58
C GLY A 333 5.73 15.86 -8.03
N ALA A 334 6.63 14.93 -7.68
CA ALA A 334 6.57 13.53 -8.11
C ALA A 334 5.57 12.67 -7.31
N ILE A 335 5.00 13.19 -6.24
CA ILE A 335 4.08 12.48 -5.35
C ILE A 335 2.80 13.29 -5.29
N GLN A 336 1.68 12.67 -5.65
CA GLN A 336 0.35 13.26 -5.58
C GLN A 336 -0.51 12.33 -4.73
N PHE A 337 -1.19 12.84 -3.72
CA PHE A 337 -2.01 12.07 -2.80
C PHE A 337 -3.44 12.64 -2.74
N GLY A 338 -4.42 11.76 -2.54
CA GLY A 338 -5.81 12.20 -2.49
C GLY A 338 -6.79 11.04 -2.62
N ASP A 339 -8.07 11.40 -2.73
CA ASP A 339 -9.15 10.44 -2.89
C ASP A 339 -9.20 9.91 -4.34
N MET A 340 -8.80 8.67 -4.55
CA MET A 340 -8.81 8.02 -5.85
C MET A 340 -10.21 7.84 -6.44
N ASN A 341 -11.28 8.05 -5.68
CA ASN A 341 -12.64 8.05 -6.19
C ASN A 341 -13.18 9.45 -6.51
N ASP A 342 -12.48 10.51 -6.11
CA ASP A 342 -12.81 11.90 -6.44
C ASP A 342 -12.03 12.34 -7.69
N PRO A 343 -12.69 12.55 -8.84
CA PRO A 343 -12.02 13.03 -10.05
C PRO A 343 -11.38 14.41 -9.88
N GLU A 344 -11.84 15.23 -8.93
CA GLU A 344 -11.27 16.56 -8.66
C GLU A 344 -10.04 16.51 -7.73
N SER A 345 -9.70 15.34 -7.18
CA SER A 345 -8.50 15.17 -6.33
C SER A 345 -7.19 15.26 -7.12
N ASP A 346 -6.13 15.69 -6.43
CA ASP A 346 -4.79 15.85 -7.00
C ASP A 346 -4.28 14.62 -7.78
N PRO A 347 -4.31 13.37 -7.25
CA PRO A 347 -3.85 12.22 -8.01
C PRO A 347 -4.73 11.90 -9.22
N GLN A 348 -6.04 12.18 -9.18
CA GLN A 348 -6.92 11.97 -10.33
C GLN A 348 -6.70 13.02 -11.41
N GLN A 349 -6.56 14.29 -11.04
CA GLN A 349 -6.22 15.37 -11.97
C GLN A 349 -4.84 15.14 -12.62
N TYR A 350 -3.84 14.72 -11.84
CA TYR A 350 -2.51 14.39 -12.35
C TYR A 350 -2.52 13.19 -13.31
N LEU A 351 -3.37 12.19 -13.03
CA LEU A 351 -3.61 11.07 -13.93
C LEU A 351 -4.53 11.45 -15.11
N GLU A 352 -5.32 12.50 -15.06
CA GLU A 352 -6.15 12.89 -16.21
C GLU A 352 -5.29 13.55 -17.29
N ASP A 353 -4.50 14.55 -16.90
CA ASP A 353 -3.60 15.28 -17.79
C ASP A 353 -2.23 15.49 -17.13
N THR A 354 -1.38 14.48 -17.25
CA THR A 354 -0.04 14.46 -16.65
C THR A 354 0.84 15.60 -17.16
N ALA A 355 0.76 15.93 -18.45
CA ALA A 355 1.56 17.00 -19.02
C ALA A 355 1.17 18.37 -18.45
N LEU A 356 -0.13 18.65 -18.35
CA LEU A 356 -0.64 19.85 -17.72
C LEU A 356 -0.30 19.91 -16.24
N ALA A 357 -0.46 18.81 -15.50
CA ALA A 357 -0.16 18.77 -14.08
C ALA A 357 1.34 19.03 -13.80
N ARG A 358 2.24 18.45 -14.60
CA ARG A 358 3.69 18.78 -14.55
C ARG A 358 3.95 20.26 -14.84
N ALA A 359 3.26 20.83 -15.81
CA ALA A 359 3.42 22.24 -16.17
C ALA A 359 2.97 23.18 -15.04
N ILE A 360 1.86 22.86 -14.38
CA ILE A 360 1.36 23.59 -13.21
C ILE A 360 2.38 23.54 -12.08
N GLU A 361 2.92 22.36 -11.76
CA GLU A 361 3.92 22.22 -10.69
C GLU A 361 5.27 22.87 -11.01
N HIS A 362 5.65 22.95 -12.29
CA HIS A 362 6.87 23.63 -12.68
C HIS A 362 6.76 25.16 -12.65
N ASP A 363 5.54 25.71 -12.75
CA ASP A 363 5.24 27.16 -12.81
C ASP A 363 6.22 27.92 -13.75
N PRO A 364 6.23 27.60 -15.07
CA PRO A 364 7.20 28.15 -16.01
C PRO A 364 7.10 29.69 -16.13
N GLU A 365 8.24 30.36 -16.33
CA GLU A 365 8.29 31.82 -16.51
C GLU A 365 7.94 32.25 -17.95
N GLU A 366 7.94 31.31 -18.91
CA GLU A 366 7.65 31.55 -20.32
C GLU A 366 6.18 31.92 -20.54
N GLU A 367 5.94 33.12 -21.08
CA GLU A 367 4.58 33.65 -21.35
C GLU A 367 3.74 32.72 -22.24
N GLU A 368 4.36 32.04 -23.22
CA GLU A 368 3.67 31.09 -24.10
C GLU A 368 3.20 29.83 -23.34
N LEU A 369 3.96 29.37 -22.33
CA LEU A 369 3.57 28.22 -21.49
C LEU A 369 2.50 28.61 -20.48
N GLN A 370 2.61 29.81 -19.89
CA GLN A 370 1.58 30.34 -19.00
C GLN A 370 0.23 30.50 -19.72
N GLU A 371 0.23 31.04 -20.95
CA GLU A 371 -0.98 31.16 -21.77
C GLU A 371 -1.56 29.78 -22.13
N ALA A 372 -0.71 28.80 -22.44
CA ALA A 372 -1.16 27.43 -22.71
C ALA A 372 -1.78 26.75 -21.48
N ILE A 373 -1.17 26.91 -20.29
CA ILE A 373 -1.74 26.41 -19.03
C ILE A 373 -3.11 27.05 -18.78
N GLU A 374 -3.23 28.37 -18.91
CA GLU A 374 -4.51 29.07 -18.73
C GLU A 374 -5.60 28.57 -19.69
N ILE A 375 -5.25 28.32 -20.96
CA ILE A 375 -6.18 27.77 -21.96
C ILE A 375 -6.67 26.38 -21.57
N LEU A 376 -5.77 25.51 -21.09
CA LEU A 376 -6.11 24.13 -20.72
C LEU A 376 -6.87 24.03 -19.39
N GLN A 377 -6.66 24.98 -18.47
CA GLN A 377 -7.43 25.06 -17.22
C GLN A 377 -8.86 25.60 -17.42
N ASP A 378 -9.11 26.37 -18.48
CA ASP A 378 -10.44 26.91 -18.83
C ASP A 378 -10.79 26.63 -20.31
N GLU A 379 -10.99 25.35 -20.63
CA GLU A 379 -11.34 24.90 -21.98
C GLU A 379 -12.67 25.53 -22.49
N GLU A 380 -13.59 25.97 -21.61
CA GLU A 380 -14.88 26.54 -22.01
C GLU A 380 -14.75 27.92 -22.71
N GLY A 381 -13.64 28.62 -22.48
CA GLY A 381 -13.37 29.96 -23.00
C GLY A 381 -12.69 30.02 -24.37
N SER A 382 -12.13 28.90 -24.84
CA SER A 382 -11.19 28.83 -25.96
C SER A 382 -11.77 28.04 -27.14
N ASP A 383 -11.30 28.29 -28.37
CA ASP A 383 -11.70 27.47 -29.51
C ASP A 383 -10.87 26.16 -29.62
N ASP A 384 -11.43 25.13 -30.26
CA ASP A 384 -10.80 23.80 -30.37
C ASP A 384 -9.36 23.84 -30.90
N THR A 385 -9.00 24.84 -31.72
CA THR A 385 -7.63 24.95 -32.27
C THR A 385 -6.67 25.51 -31.24
N GLU A 386 -7.10 26.49 -30.44
CA GLU A 386 -6.31 27.05 -29.35
C GLU A 386 -5.99 25.98 -28.30
N ILE A 387 -6.96 25.12 -27.98
CA ILE A 387 -6.79 23.99 -27.05
C ILE A 387 -5.81 22.95 -27.62
N GLU A 388 -5.93 22.59 -28.91
CA GLU A 388 -5.03 21.61 -29.54
C GLU A 388 -3.58 22.12 -29.62
N ASP A 389 -3.39 23.41 -29.94
CA ASP A 389 -2.08 24.06 -29.99
C ASP A 389 -1.46 24.15 -28.58
N ALA A 390 -2.25 24.55 -27.56
CA ALA A 390 -1.81 24.60 -26.16
C ALA A 390 -1.42 23.22 -25.64
N ARG A 391 -2.25 22.19 -25.88
CA ARG A 391 -1.95 20.81 -25.50
C ARG A 391 -0.67 20.31 -26.16
N THR A 392 -0.51 20.52 -27.46
CA THR A 392 0.70 20.10 -28.18
C THR A 392 1.96 20.76 -27.59
N LEU A 393 1.87 22.05 -27.22
CA LEU A 393 2.98 22.76 -26.61
C LEU A 393 3.34 22.16 -25.23
N ILE A 394 2.35 22.00 -24.35
CA ILE A 394 2.55 21.47 -23.00
C ILE A 394 3.08 20.02 -23.05
N GLU A 395 2.49 19.15 -23.88
CA GLU A 395 2.96 17.77 -24.06
C GLU A 395 4.39 17.72 -24.60
N SER A 396 4.79 18.67 -25.46
CA SER A 396 6.14 18.69 -26.02
C SER A 396 7.22 19.10 -25.02
N GLU A 397 6.88 19.94 -24.04
CA GLU A 397 7.83 20.43 -23.02
C GLU A 397 7.85 19.55 -21.78
N PHE A 398 6.68 19.04 -21.34
CA PHE A 398 6.55 18.32 -20.06
C PHE A 398 6.37 16.81 -20.21
N GLY A 399 6.17 16.32 -21.43
CA GLY A 399 5.93 14.90 -21.70
C GLY A 399 4.54 14.45 -21.26
N THR A 400 4.05 13.38 -21.88
CA THR A 400 2.66 12.91 -21.72
C THR A 400 2.48 11.86 -20.63
N GLY A 401 3.57 11.32 -20.06
CA GLY A 401 3.52 10.18 -19.14
C GLY A 401 2.90 8.94 -19.79
N GLU A 402 3.45 8.51 -20.94
CA GLU A 402 2.82 7.52 -21.84
C GLU A 402 2.54 6.15 -21.20
N SER A 403 3.26 5.81 -20.13
CA SER A 403 3.06 4.55 -19.40
C SER A 403 2.53 4.79 -17.99
N ARG A 404 1.56 3.96 -17.61
CA ARG A 404 1.01 3.93 -16.25
C ARG A 404 0.84 2.49 -15.83
N PHE A 405 1.20 2.20 -14.60
CA PHE A 405 1.16 0.84 -14.10
C PHE A 405 0.93 0.83 -12.59
N ARG A 406 0.48 -0.31 -12.09
CA ARG A 406 0.55 -0.64 -10.67
C ARG A 406 1.65 -1.66 -10.47
N LEU A 407 2.39 -1.56 -9.37
CA LEU A 407 3.41 -2.56 -9.07
C LEU A 407 2.75 -3.93 -8.82
N LEU A 408 3.29 -4.95 -9.50
CA LEU A 408 2.93 -6.35 -9.29
C LEU A 408 1.44 -6.66 -9.53
N GLU A 409 0.87 -6.11 -10.60
CA GLU A 409 -0.53 -6.32 -10.99
C GLU A 409 -0.92 -7.80 -11.09
N GLU A 410 0.02 -8.68 -11.43
CA GLU A 410 -0.18 -10.12 -11.53
C GLU A 410 -0.51 -10.80 -10.20
N TYR A 411 -0.24 -10.14 -9.05
CA TYR A 411 -0.64 -10.61 -7.72
C TYR A 411 -2.04 -10.14 -7.32
N ASN A 412 -2.64 -9.22 -8.10
CA ASN A 412 -4.01 -8.73 -7.95
C ASN A 412 -4.37 -8.27 -6.53
N THR A 413 -3.41 -7.69 -5.81
CA THR A 413 -3.61 -7.03 -4.51
C THR A 413 -4.47 -5.76 -4.60
N ASN A 414 -4.68 -5.25 -5.83
CA ASN A 414 -5.34 -3.98 -6.13
C ASN A 414 -4.73 -2.82 -5.30
N PRO A 415 -3.47 -2.46 -5.58
CA PRO A 415 -2.79 -1.39 -4.86
C PRO A 415 -3.46 -0.04 -5.15
N ASN A 416 -3.44 0.84 -4.15
CA ASN A 416 -3.96 2.21 -4.22
C ASN A 416 -2.87 3.22 -4.60
N VAL A 417 -1.75 2.74 -5.15
CA VAL A 417 -0.67 3.56 -5.67
C VAL A 417 -0.54 3.27 -7.17
N MET A 418 -0.61 4.33 -7.97
CA MET A 418 -0.41 4.33 -9.41
C MET A 418 0.94 4.95 -9.72
N TYR A 419 1.66 4.37 -10.68
CA TYR A 419 2.94 4.87 -11.15
C TYR A 419 2.81 5.42 -12.58
N ILE A 420 3.59 6.45 -12.89
CA ILE A 420 3.67 7.09 -14.21
C ILE A 420 5.12 7.04 -14.69
N GLY A 421 5.33 6.52 -15.91
CA GLY A 421 6.62 6.42 -16.56
C GLY A 421 7.58 5.45 -15.88
N ASN A 422 8.72 5.17 -16.53
CA ASN A 422 9.82 4.38 -15.95
C ASN A 422 9.34 3.10 -15.22
N GLU A 423 8.52 2.27 -15.85
CA GLU A 423 8.19 0.96 -15.29
C GLU A 423 9.45 0.08 -15.25
N PRO A 424 9.87 -0.46 -14.08
CA PRO A 424 11.05 -1.30 -14.02
C PRO A 424 10.93 -2.52 -14.94
N GLY A 425 11.84 -2.63 -15.90
CA GLY A 425 11.86 -3.77 -16.81
C GLY A 425 12.23 -5.10 -16.12
N PRO A 426 12.07 -6.24 -16.82
CA PRO A 426 12.38 -7.57 -16.30
C PRO A 426 13.88 -7.82 -16.01
N ASN A 427 14.76 -6.93 -16.46
CA ASN A 427 16.21 -7.01 -16.19
C ASN A 427 16.67 -5.81 -15.34
N ALA A 428 15.75 -5.11 -14.68
CA ALA A 428 16.10 -3.99 -13.83
C ALA A 428 16.96 -4.50 -12.66
N GLU A 429 18.09 -3.85 -12.43
CA GLU A 429 18.99 -4.13 -11.32
C GLU A 429 19.10 -2.88 -10.45
N GLN A 430 18.95 -3.05 -9.14
CA GLN A 430 19.13 -1.93 -8.21
C GLN A 430 20.59 -1.46 -8.24
N VAL A 431 20.80 -0.16 -8.41
CA VAL A 431 22.12 0.49 -8.40
C VAL A 431 22.26 1.46 -7.24
N GLU A 432 23.48 1.94 -7.00
CA GLU A 432 23.73 2.98 -6.01
C GLU A 432 23.27 4.34 -6.57
N GLY A 433 22.32 4.97 -5.88
CA GLY A 433 21.88 6.33 -6.20
C GLY A 433 22.91 7.39 -5.80
N PRO A 434 22.73 8.65 -6.25
CA PRO A 434 23.70 9.73 -6.02
C PRO A 434 23.66 10.27 -4.59
N ILE A 435 22.56 10.05 -3.88
CA ILE A 435 22.36 10.48 -2.49
C ILE A 435 22.19 9.22 -1.64
N ALA A 436 23.05 9.04 -0.64
CA ALA A 436 22.87 7.99 0.34
C ALA A 436 21.91 8.44 1.45
N TYR A 437 21.16 7.51 2.05
CA TYR A 437 20.29 7.82 3.20
C TYR A 437 21.09 8.45 4.35
N ASP A 438 22.30 7.97 4.59
CA ASP A 438 23.21 8.51 5.61
C ASP A 438 23.53 10.01 5.38
N ASP A 439 23.54 10.47 4.12
CA ASP A 439 23.83 11.88 3.79
C ASP A 439 22.68 12.82 4.21
N VAL A 440 21.45 12.30 4.29
CA VAL A 440 20.25 13.03 4.74
C VAL A 440 19.87 12.70 6.18
N GLY A 441 20.78 12.06 6.93
CA GLY A 441 20.57 11.70 8.34
C GLY A 441 19.56 10.56 8.54
N GLN A 442 19.31 9.77 7.49
CA GLN A 442 18.48 8.58 7.55
C GLN A 442 19.36 7.33 7.55
N LEU A 443 18.86 6.21 8.06
CA LEU A 443 19.60 4.95 8.07
C LEU A 443 19.04 4.02 7.00
N ASP A 444 19.92 3.51 6.14
CA ASP A 444 19.57 2.43 5.21
C ASP A 444 20.00 1.07 5.76
N ASN A 445 19.10 0.41 6.48
CA ASN A 445 19.33 -0.91 7.04
C ASN A 445 18.90 -2.07 6.11
N ARG A 446 18.45 -1.79 4.88
CA ARG A 446 18.01 -2.81 3.89
C ARG A 446 19.02 -3.92 3.72
N LYS A 447 20.31 -3.55 3.64
CA LYS A 447 21.47 -4.43 3.45
C LYS A 447 21.78 -5.33 4.67
N ASN A 448 21.22 -5.05 5.83
CA ASN A 448 21.47 -5.82 7.06
C ASN A 448 20.28 -6.66 7.49
N ARG A 449 19.09 -6.41 6.93
CA ARG A 449 17.86 -6.94 7.52
C ARG A 449 16.76 -7.39 6.57
N LEU A 450 16.72 -7.13 5.25
CA LEU A 450 15.74 -7.78 4.37
C LEU A 450 15.75 -7.51 2.84
N ASP A 451 16.66 -6.74 2.25
CA ASP A 451 16.46 -6.29 0.85
C ASP A 451 17.74 -6.38 -0.02
N GLU A 452 18.22 -7.60 -0.29
CA GLU A 452 18.86 -7.88 -1.58
C GLU A 452 17.75 -8.38 -2.54
N GLY A 453 17.39 -7.61 -3.59
CA GLY A 453 16.50 -8.10 -4.66
C GLY A 453 15.25 -7.27 -5.02
N THR A 454 15.04 -6.08 -4.46
CA THR A 454 13.77 -5.33 -4.65
C THR A 454 13.45 -4.90 -6.08
N VAL A 455 14.47 -4.63 -6.91
CA VAL A 455 14.24 -4.15 -8.29
C VAL A 455 14.55 -5.21 -9.34
N GLY A 456 15.17 -6.33 -8.93
CA GLY A 456 15.37 -7.50 -9.76
C GLY A 456 14.33 -8.56 -9.42
N PHE A 457 13.18 -8.53 -10.10
CA PHE A 457 12.31 -9.69 -10.12
C PHE A 457 13.08 -10.80 -10.84
N ASP A 458 13.60 -11.79 -10.11
CA ASP A 458 14.21 -12.97 -10.72
C ASP A 458 13.12 -13.72 -11.52
N LEU A 459 13.06 -13.47 -12.84
CA LEU A 459 12.13 -14.07 -13.80
C LEU A 459 12.64 -15.36 -14.43
#